data_AF-A0A7W8BJD5-F1
#
_entry.id   AF-A0A7W8BJD5-F1
#
_cell.length_a   1.000
_cell.length_b   1.000
_cell.length_c   1.000
_cell.angle_alpha   90.00
_cell.angle_beta   90.00
_cell.angle_gamma   90.00
#
_symmetry.space_group_name_H-M   'P 1'
#
loop_
_entity.id
_entity.type
_entity.pdbx_description
1 polymer ?
#
loop_
_entity_poly.entity_id
_entity_poly.type
_entity_poly.pdbx_seq_one_letter_code
_entity_poly.pdbx_strand_id
1 'polypeptide(L)' 'MRNVRALQALRSEVCAWGWSAEAVESYLGALDKDSQPVGYLFVCRTCGRHMAYADFT' A
#
# COMPACT_ATOMS: atom_id res chain seq x y z
N MET A 1 -2.95 -2.33 13.46
CA MET A 1 -1.51 -2.66 13.35
C MET A 1 -1.11 -2.50 11.89
N ARG A 2 -0.33 -1.48 11.51
CA ARG A 2 0.08 -1.26 10.10
C ARG A 2 1.23 -2.23 9.75
N ASN A 3 1.12 -2.96 8.64
CA ASN A 3 2.14 -3.93 8.22
C ASN A 3 3.25 -3.23 7.44
N VAL A 4 4.46 -3.18 8.01
CA VAL A 4 5.59 -2.41 7.43
C VAL A 4 6.00 -2.93 6.05
N ARG A 5 5.96 -4.25 5.82
CA ARG A 5 6.32 -4.85 4.51
C ARG A 5 5.29 -4.52 3.44
N ALA A 6 4.01 -4.47 3.81
CA ALA A 6 2.94 -4.05 2.93
C ALA A 6 3.11 -2.61 2.46
N LEU A 7 3.38 -1.71 3.40
CA LEU A 7 3.60 -0.29 3.10
C LEU A 7 4.84 -0.07 2.23
N GLN A 8 5.91 -0.85 2.45
CA GLN A 8 7.10 -0.80 1.60
C GLN A 8 6.81 -1.26 0.16
N ALA A 9 5.96 -2.27 -0.02
CA ALA A 9 5.57 -2.74 -1.35
C ALA A 9 4.79 -1.64 -2.11
N LEU A 10 3.76 -1.06 -1.49
CA LEU A 10 2.99 0.05 -2.09
C LEU A 10 3.89 1.26 -2.37
N ARG A 11 4.74 1.64 -1.42
CA ARG A 11 5.70 2.76 -1.59
C ARG A 11 6.58 2.53 -2.82
N SER A 12 7.09 1.32 -3.02
CA SER A 12 7.95 0.99 -4.15
C SER A 12 7.21 1.08 -5.49
N GLU A 13 5.94 0.66 -5.52
CA GLU A 13 5.09 0.72 -6.71
C GLU A 13 4.75 2.17 -7.10
N VAL A 14 4.25 2.99 -6.18
CA VAL A 14 3.87 4.38 -6.50
C VAL A 14 5.09 5.27 -6.79
N CYS A 15 6.23 5.00 -6.17
CA CYS A 15 7.49 5.66 -6.55
C CYS A 15 7.90 5.30 -7.98
N ALA A 16 7.67 4.05 -8.43
CA ALA A 16 7.95 3.65 -9.81
C ALA A 16 7.03 4.35 -10.83
N TRP A 17 5.86 4.86 -10.41
CA TRP A 17 4.99 5.72 -11.21
C TRP A 17 5.41 7.20 -11.23
N GLY A 18 6.52 7.55 -10.55
CA GLY A 18 7.06 8.91 -10.54
C GLY A 18 6.39 9.86 -9.55
N TRP A 19 5.67 9.35 -8.55
CA TRP A 19 5.04 10.19 -7.54
C TRP A 19 6.08 10.88 -6.65
N SER A 20 5.76 12.11 -6.21
CA SER A 20 6.59 12.82 -5.23
C SER A 20 6.50 12.14 -3.86
N ALA A 21 7.55 12.26 -3.04
CA ALA A 21 7.55 11.69 -1.68
C ALA A 21 6.36 12.16 -0.84
N GLU A 22 5.94 13.42 -0.99
CA GLU A 22 4.77 13.98 -0.30
C GLU A 22 3.47 13.30 -0.74
N ALA A 23 3.26 13.11 -2.05
CA ALA A 23 2.08 12.43 -2.58
C ALA A 23 2.02 10.97 -2.10
N VAL A 24 3.18 10.30 -2.03
CA VAL A 24 3.29 8.93 -1.53
C VAL A 24 2.89 8.82 -0.06
N GLU A 25 3.42 9.68 0.82
CA GLU A 25 3.07 9.64 2.24
C GLU A 25 1.61 10.03 2.49
N SER A 26 1.08 10.99 1.74
CA SER A 26 -0.34 11.36 1.79
C SER A 26 -1.25 10.16 1.44
N TYR A 27 -0.94 9.48 0.34
CA TYR A 27 -1.66 8.29 -0.12
C TYR A 27 -1.60 7.15 0.90
N LEU A 28 -0.40 6.78 1.38
CA LEU A 28 -0.24 5.71 2.38
C LEU A 28 -0.89 6.07 3.73
N GLY A 29 -0.98 7.37 4.04
CA GLY A 29 -1.67 7.90 5.21
C GLY A 29 -3.18 7.69 5.14
N ALA A 30 -3.76 7.91 3.95
CA ALA A 30 -5.19 7.83 3.66
C ALA A 30 -5.73 6.40 3.48
N LEU A 31 -4.84 5.39 3.37
CA LEU A 31 -5.25 3.99 3.31
C LEU A 31 -6.02 3.58 4.56
N ASP A 32 -7.29 3.25 4.35
CA ASP A 32 -8.19 2.80 5.41
C ASP A 32 -9.07 1.64 4.90
N LYS A 33 -9.58 0.82 5.82
CA LYS A 33 -10.46 -0.30 5.45
C LYS A 33 -11.92 0.14 5.23
N ASP A 34 -12.30 1.30 5.78
CA ASP A 34 -13.64 1.87 5.77
C ASP A 34 -13.71 3.21 4.99
N SER A 35 -12.59 3.68 4.43
CA SER A 35 -12.52 4.91 3.62
C SER A 35 -11.62 4.76 2.39
N GLN A 36 -11.62 5.75 1.50
CA GLN A 36 -10.83 5.72 0.27
C GLN A 36 -9.52 6.52 0.41
N PRO A 37 -8.41 6.05 -0.19
CA PRO A 37 -8.24 4.78 -0.91
C PRO A 37 -8.32 3.54 0.00
N VAL A 38 -8.93 2.45 -0.49
CA VAL A 38 -9.02 1.21 0.29
C VAL A 38 -7.73 0.41 0.13
N GLY A 39 -7.11 0.04 1.24
CA GLY A 39 -5.88 -0.76 1.27
C GLY A 39 -6.14 -2.24 1.54
N TYR A 40 -5.70 -3.12 0.64
CA TYR A 40 -5.72 -4.57 0.78
C TYR A 40 -4.32 -5.13 1.08
N LEU A 41 -4.27 -6.10 1.98
CA LEU A 41 -3.06 -6.84 2.31
C LEU A 41 -3.29 -8.34 2.13
N PHE A 42 -2.51 -8.95 1.26
CA PHE A 42 -2.50 -10.38 1.01
C PHE A 42 -1.20 -11.00 1.53
N VAL A 43 -1.30 -12.24 2.02
CA VAL A 43 -0.13 -13.05 2.38
C VAL A 43 -0.17 -14.35 1.58
N CYS A 44 0.88 -14.62 0.82
CA CYS A 44 1.04 -15.90 0.15
C CYS A 44 1.20 -17.01 1.19
N ARG A 45 0.27 -17.96 1.24
CA ARG A 45 0.32 -19.07 2.20
C ARG A 45 1.47 -20.06 1.93
N THR A 46 2.00 -20.08 0.72
CA THR A 46 3.10 -20.98 0.31
C THR A 46 4.47 -20.43 0.73
N CYS A 47 4.73 -19.13 0.53
CA CYS A 47 6.06 -18.54 0.75
C CYS A 47 6.09 -17.41 1.79
N GLY A 48 4.95 -17.04 2.39
CA GLY A 48 4.84 -15.97 3.39
C GLY A 48 5.05 -14.55 2.83
N ARG A 49 5.16 -14.39 1.51
CA ARG A 49 5.32 -13.08 0.86
C ARG A 49 4.06 -12.23 1.07
N HIS A 50 4.26 -10.99 1.48
CA HIS A 50 3.18 -10.01 1.57
C HIS A 50 3.04 -9.31 0.22
N MET A 51 1.79 -9.14 -0.24
CA MET A 51 1.44 -8.35 -1.41
C MET A 51 0.42 -7.31 -0.95
N ALA A 52 0.63 -6.07 -1.33
CA ALA A 52 -0.24 -4.97 -0.98
C ALA A 52 -0.82 -4.39 -2.27
N TYR A 53 -2.09 -4.04 -2.21
CA TYR A 53 -2.84 -3.46 -3.32
C TYR A 53 -3.75 -2.38 -2.75
N ALA A 54 -3.93 -1.30 -3.48
CA ALA A 54 -4.86 -0.27 -3.07
C ALA A 54 -5.54 0.33 -4.29
N ASP A 55 -6.84 0.57 -4.14
CA ASP A 55 -7.73 1.00 -5.20
C ASP A 55 -8.58 2.19 -4.72
N PHE A 56 -8.95 3.03 -5.67
CA PHE A 56 -9.76 4.23 -5.46
C PHE A 56 -10.48 4.59 -6.76
N THR A 57 -11.77 4.93 -6.66
CA THR A 57 -12.62 5.40 -7.76
C THR A 57 -12.41 6.86 -8.08
#